data_AF-A0A3M2AD74-F1
#
_entry.id   AF-A0A3M2AD74-F1
#
_cell.length_a   1.000
_cell.length_b   1.000
_cell.length_c   1.000
_cell.angle_alpha   90.00
_cell.angle_beta   90.00
_cell.angle_gamma   90.00
#
_symmetry.space_group_name_H-M   'P 1'
#
loop_
_entity.id
_entity.type
_entity.pdbx_description
1 polymer ?
#
loop_
_entity_poly.entity_id
_entity_poly.type
_entity_poly.pdbx_seq_one_letter_code
_entity_poly.pdbx_strand_id
1 'polypeptide(L)'
;MLNGDLAVADLPVAWNDKMKELLGVVPPTDSQGCLQDVHWSRPGFGYFPTYALGNLYAAQFYETAVSQNPAIVEEMNQGKTDSLVAWLRENIHKHGRKYPPRELVERATGKPLSHEPFIRYAKAKFGELYHL
;
A
#
# COMPACT_ATOMS: atom_id res chain seq x y z
N MET A 1 -17.35 -11.99 12.59
CA MET A 1 -17.53 -10.83 11.70
C MET A 1 -17.79 -11.35 10.30
N LEU A 2 -18.38 -10.56 9.39
CA LEU A 2 -18.87 -10.88 8.03
C LEU A 2 -19.33 -12.34 7.75
N ASN A 3 -18.45 -13.34 7.80
CA ASN A 3 -18.78 -14.76 7.69
C ASN A 3 -19.42 -15.38 8.95
N GLY A 4 -19.48 -14.65 10.07
CA GLY A 4 -20.15 -15.08 11.30
C GLY A 4 -19.24 -15.69 12.37
N ASP A 5 -18.01 -16.08 12.03
CA ASP A 5 -17.09 -16.83 12.90
C ASP A 5 -16.48 -16.06 14.09
N LEU A 6 -16.90 -14.81 14.32
CA LEU A 6 -16.38 -13.96 15.39
C LEU A 6 -17.49 -13.02 15.89
N ALA A 7 -17.88 -13.13 17.16
CA ALA A 7 -18.84 -12.19 17.73
C ALA A 7 -18.18 -10.81 17.92
N VAL A 8 -18.98 -9.75 17.86
CA VAL A 8 -18.47 -8.38 18.05
C VAL A 8 -17.90 -8.19 19.45
N ALA A 9 -18.50 -8.83 20.46
CA ALA A 9 -18.03 -8.78 21.85
C ALA A 9 -16.61 -9.35 22.02
N ASP A 10 -16.19 -10.26 21.14
CA ASP A 10 -14.88 -10.91 21.18
C ASP A 10 -13.81 -10.14 20.38
N LEU A 11 -14.19 -9.05 19.69
CA LEU A 11 -13.30 -8.27 18.84
C LEU A 11 -12.06 -7.73 19.59
N PRO A 12 -12.17 -7.19 20.82
CA PRO A 12 -10.99 -6.70 21.55
C PRO A 12 -9.94 -7.80 21.78
N VAL A 13 -10.38 -9.00 22.16
CA VAL A 13 -9.48 -10.15 22.40
C VAL A 13 -8.85 -10.61 21.09
N ALA A 14 -9.66 -10.82 20.05
CA ALA A 14 -9.17 -11.25 18.74
C ALA A 14 -8.18 -10.25 18.12
N TRP A 15 -8.41 -8.94 18.33
CA TRP A 15 -7.49 -7.89 17.90
C TRP A 15 -6.14 -8.00 18.62
N ASN A 16 -6.16 -8.11 19.94
CA ASN A 16 -4.96 -8.19 20.76
C ASN A 16 -4.13 -9.44 20.43
N ASP A 17 -4.79 -10.58 20.23
CA ASP A 17 -4.13 -11.81 19.82
C ASP A 17 -3.42 -11.66 18.47
N LYS A 18 -4.07 -11.03 17.48
CA LYS A 18 -3.47 -10.79 16.16
C LYS A 18 -2.35 -9.75 16.17
N MET A 19 -2.44 -8.71 17.00
CA MET A 19 -1.35 -7.76 17.20
C MET A 19 -0.11 -8.44 17.79
N LYS A 20 -0.31 -9.34 18.76
CA LYS A 20 0.79 -10.11 19.35
C LYS A 20 1.40 -11.09 18.36
N GLU A 21 0.56 -11.80 17.60
CA GLU A 21 1.00 -12.77 16.59
C GLU A 21 1.81 -12.11 15.46
N LEU A 22 1.33 -11.00 14.90
CA LEU A 22 1.91 -10.37 13.72
C LEU A 22 3.01 -9.35 14.03
N LEU A 23 2.89 -8.63 15.15
CA LEU A 23 3.75 -7.48 15.50
C LEU A 23 4.48 -7.65 16.84
N GLY A 24 4.17 -8.69 17.62
CA GLY A 24 4.82 -8.95 18.91
C GLY A 24 4.39 -8.02 20.05
N VAL A 25 3.31 -7.24 19.87
CA VAL A 25 2.86 -6.24 20.86
C VAL A 25 1.39 -6.42 21.22
N VAL A 26 1.01 -6.05 22.44
CA VAL A 26 -0.39 -6.03 22.91
C VAL A 26 -0.75 -4.60 23.29
N PRO A 27 -1.79 -3.99 22.69
CA PRO A 27 -2.25 -2.66 23.07
C PRO A 27 -2.66 -2.61 24.55
N PRO A 28 -2.31 -1.55 25.30
CA PRO A 28 -2.63 -1.46 26.73
C PRO A 28 -4.11 -1.16 26.99
N THR A 29 -4.85 -0.65 26.00
CA THR A 29 -6.26 -0.26 26.10
C THR A 29 -6.96 -0.42 24.75
N ASP A 30 -8.28 -0.57 24.74
CA ASP A 30 -9.05 -0.71 23.49
C ASP A 30 -8.99 0.52 22.59
N SER A 31 -8.80 1.72 23.16
CA SER A 31 -8.60 2.96 22.39
C SER A 31 -7.30 2.94 21.58
N GLN A 32 -6.29 2.19 22.03
CA GLN A 32 -5.06 1.91 21.27
C GLN A 32 -5.13 0.55 20.54
N GLY A 33 -6.24 -0.19 20.69
CA GLY A 33 -6.50 -1.50 20.11
C GLY A 33 -7.57 -1.41 19.03
N CYS A 34 -8.63 -2.20 19.14
CA CYS A 34 -9.67 -2.30 18.12
C CYS A 34 -10.46 -1.00 17.87
N LEU A 35 -10.37 0.02 18.74
CA LEU A 35 -11.01 1.33 18.56
C LEU A 35 -10.07 2.40 17.98
N GLN A 36 -8.83 2.04 17.61
CA GLN A 36 -7.84 3.01 17.10
C GLN A 36 -8.26 3.69 15.79
N ASP A 37 -9.08 3.01 14.99
CA ASP A 37 -9.48 3.43 13.66
C ASP A 37 -10.99 3.63 13.54
N VAL A 38 -11.39 4.64 12.77
CA VAL A 38 -12.78 5.05 12.63
C VAL A 38 -13.59 4.16 11.67
N HIS A 39 -12.96 3.34 10.83
CA HIS A 39 -13.59 2.73 9.65
C HIS A 39 -14.79 1.85 10.00
N TRP A 40 -14.76 1.12 11.11
CA TRP A 40 -15.85 0.23 11.54
C TRP A 40 -16.92 0.92 12.39
N SER A 41 -16.71 2.17 12.81
CA SER A 41 -17.79 3.03 13.29
C SER A 41 -18.72 3.50 12.15
N ARG A 42 -18.28 3.28 10.90
CA ARG A 42 -18.99 3.53 9.65
C ARG A 42 -19.08 2.20 8.88
N PRO A 43 -19.83 2.10 7.76
CA PRO A 43 -19.84 0.90 6.93
C PRO A 43 -18.56 0.75 6.09
N GLY A 44 -17.37 0.88 6.70
CA GLY A 44 -16.06 0.83 6.04
C GLY A 44 -15.44 -0.57 5.90
N PHE A 45 -16.24 -1.63 6.03
CA PHE A 45 -15.76 -2.99 5.84
C PHE A 45 -15.25 -3.20 4.40
N GLY A 46 -14.08 -3.83 4.26
CA GLY A 46 -13.40 -4.00 2.97
C GLY A 46 -12.54 -2.83 2.51
N TYR A 47 -12.46 -1.73 3.28
CA TYR A 47 -11.62 -0.58 2.94
C TYR A 47 -10.14 -0.82 3.25
N PHE A 48 -9.78 -1.41 4.39
CA PHE A 48 -8.37 -1.59 4.79
C PHE A 48 -7.44 -2.24 3.74
N PRO A 49 -7.85 -3.29 3.01
CA PRO A 49 -7.03 -3.87 1.95
C PRO A 49 -6.56 -2.86 0.89
N THR A 50 -7.29 -1.75 0.68
CA THR A 50 -6.89 -0.74 -0.30
C THR A 50 -5.63 0.02 0.09
N TYR A 51 -5.29 0.15 1.38
CA TYR A 51 -4.02 0.74 1.80
C TYR A 51 -2.83 -0.12 1.38
N ALA A 52 -2.92 -1.44 1.60
CA ALA A 52 -1.90 -2.38 1.16
C ALA A 52 -1.76 -2.38 -0.37
N LEU A 53 -2.89 -2.38 -1.10
CA LEU A 53 -2.88 -2.25 -2.56
C LEU A 53 -2.21 -0.95 -3.02
N GLY A 54 -2.44 0.16 -2.32
CA GLY A 54 -1.80 1.44 -2.61
C GLY A 54 -0.26 1.35 -2.56
N ASN A 55 0.30 0.66 -1.55
CA ASN A 55 1.74 0.41 -1.46
C ASN A 55 2.26 -0.42 -2.65
N LEU A 56 1.53 -1.44 -3.07
CA LEU A 56 1.92 -2.27 -4.21
C LEU A 56 1.89 -1.48 -5.52
N TYR A 57 0.81 -0.71 -5.76
CA TYR A 57 0.70 0.17 -6.92
C TYR A 57 1.81 1.22 -6.95
N ALA A 58 2.07 1.88 -5.83
CA ALA A 58 3.10 2.91 -5.73
C ALA A 58 4.48 2.36 -6.15
N ALA A 59 4.88 1.21 -5.60
CA ALA A 59 6.16 0.59 -5.94
C ALA A 59 6.22 0.14 -7.40
N GLN A 60 5.15 -0.47 -7.93
CA GLN A 60 5.12 -0.94 -9.31
C GLN A 60 5.12 0.21 -10.33
N PHE A 61 4.36 1.27 -10.08
CA PHE A 61 4.36 2.47 -10.92
C PHE A 61 5.70 3.18 -10.89
N TYR A 62 6.30 3.36 -9.70
CA TYR A 62 7.61 4.00 -9.57
C TYR A 62 8.71 3.20 -10.26
N GLU A 63 8.78 1.88 -10.04
CA GLU A 63 9.74 0.98 -10.69
C GLU A 63 9.64 1.08 -12.23
N THR A 64 8.40 1.09 -12.75
CA THR A 64 8.16 1.24 -14.19
C THR A 64 8.60 2.60 -14.70
N ALA A 65 8.20 3.69 -14.04
CA ALA A 65 8.55 5.04 -14.45
C ALA A 65 10.07 5.24 -14.51
N VAL A 66 10.80 4.79 -13.49
CA VAL A 66 12.27 4.85 -13.43
C VAL A 66 12.92 3.98 -14.50
N SER A 67 12.38 2.79 -14.78
CA SER A 67 12.92 1.93 -15.85
C SER A 67 12.81 2.57 -17.24
N GLN A 68 11.77 3.36 -17.47
CA GLN A 68 11.54 4.07 -18.74
C GLN A 68 12.30 5.39 -18.81
N ASN A 69 12.50 6.05 -17.67
CA ASN A 69 13.29 7.27 -17.56
C ASN A 69 14.18 7.24 -16.30
N PRO A 70 15.42 6.74 -16.40
CA PRO A 70 16.35 6.66 -15.27
C PRO A 70 16.71 8.03 -14.66
N ALA A 71 16.56 9.14 -15.41
CA ALA A 71 16.85 10.48 -14.92
C ALA A 71 15.93 10.92 -13.76
N ILE A 72 14.75 10.28 -13.61
CA ILE A 72 13.82 10.53 -12.50
C ILE A 72 14.51 10.44 -11.14
N VAL A 73 15.42 9.48 -10.96
CA VAL A 73 16.12 9.29 -9.68
C VAL A 73 16.98 10.51 -9.33
N GLU A 74 17.76 10.99 -10.28
CA GLU A 74 18.64 12.14 -10.07
C GLU A 74 17.86 13.45 -9.95
N GLU A 75 16.79 13.63 -10.73
CA GLU A 75 15.88 14.77 -10.57
C GLU A 75 15.29 14.84 -9.17
N MET A 76 14.83 13.71 -8.63
CA MET A 76 14.27 13.64 -7.28
C MET A 76 15.30 13.97 -6.20
N ASN A 77 16.56 13.55 -6.36
CA ASN A 77 17.65 13.93 -5.45
C ASN A 77 17.90 15.45 -5.44
N GLN A 78 17.57 16.14 -6.53
CA GLN A 78 17.64 17.60 -6.66
C GLN A 78 16.33 18.31 -6.27
N GLY A 79 15.35 17.58 -5.74
CA GLY A 79 14.03 18.12 -5.39
C GLY A 79 13.12 18.41 -6.60
N LYS A 80 13.47 17.93 -7.80
CA LYS A 80 12.67 18.06 -9.01
C LYS A 80 11.80 16.81 -9.20
N THR A 81 10.53 17.01 -9.52
CA THR A 81 9.56 15.89 -9.65
C THR A 81 8.84 15.88 -10.99
N ASP A 82 9.18 16.79 -11.89
CA ASP A 82 8.46 17.06 -13.12
C ASP A 82 8.36 15.82 -14.01
N SER A 83 9.45 15.07 -14.21
CA SER A 83 9.42 13.87 -15.04
C SER A 83 8.55 12.76 -14.45
N LEU A 84 8.60 12.54 -13.13
CA LEU A 84 7.75 11.54 -12.47
C LEU A 84 6.27 11.95 -12.53
N VAL A 85 5.97 13.21 -12.23
CA VAL A 85 4.59 13.73 -12.28
C VAL A 85 4.05 13.71 -13.71
N ALA A 86 4.87 14.04 -14.71
CA ALA A 86 4.50 13.94 -16.12
C ALA A 86 4.16 12.49 -16.49
N TRP A 87 5.00 11.53 -16.09
CA TRP A 87 4.74 10.11 -16.30
C TRP A 87 3.43 9.66 -15.65
N LEU A 88 3.18 10.05 -14.39
CA LEU A 88 1.95 9.70 -13.67
C LEU A 88 0.71 10.35 -14.31
N ARG A 89 0.82 11.60 -14.78
CA ARG A 89 -0.27 12.28 -15.49
C ARG A 89 -0.64 11.56 -16.78
N GLU A 90 0.37 11.17 -17.55
CA GLU A 90 0.20 10.51 -18.83
C GLU A 90 -0.34 9.09 -18.68
N ASN A 91 0.17 8.32 -17.73
CA ASN A 91 -0.13 6.88 -17.63
C ASN A 91 -1.25 6.54 -16.63
N ILE A 92 -1.54 7.42 -15.66
CA ILE A 92 -2.47 7.15 -14.57
C ILE A 92 -3.57 8.22 -14.50
N HIS A 93 -3.20 9.46 -14.19
CA HIS A 93 -4.17 10.47 -13.76
C HIS A 93 -5.15 10.87 -14.86
N LYS A 94 -4.69 11.04 -16.11
CA LYS A 94 -5.56 11.49 -17.22
C LYS A 94 -6.70 10.53 -17.53
N HIS A 95 -6.58 9.26 -17.13
CA HIS A 95 -7.57 8.23 -17.41
C HIS A 95 -8.75 8.26 -16.42
N GLY A 96 -8.58 8.84 -15.22
CA GLY A 96 -9.62 8.85 -14.19
C GLY A 96 -10.21 7.45 -13.96
N ARG A 97 -11.52 7.32 -14.17
CA ARG A 97 -12.25 6.03 -14.04
C ARG A 97 -12.50 5.33 -15.39
N LYS A 98 -11.80 5.72 -16.46
CA LYS A 98 -11.96 5.14 -17.81
C LYS A 98 -11.65 3.65 -17.84
N TYR A 99 -10.66 3.22 -17.06
CA TYR A 99 -10.24 1.81 -16.98
C TYR A 99 -10.44 1.28 -15.55
N PRO A 100 -10.87 0.02 -15.38
CA PRO A 100 -10.80 -0.67 -14.10
C PRO A 100 -9.34 -0.71 -13.59
N PRO A 101 -9.11 -0.76 -12.26
CA PRO A 101 -7.75 -0.71 -11.71
C PRO A 101 -6.79 -1.78 -12.24
N ARG A 102 -7.28 -3.02 -12.42
CA ARG A 102 -6.49 -4.14 -12.99
C ARG A 102 -6.04 -3.86 -14.42
N GLU A 103 -6.90 -3.25 -15.22
CA GLU A 103 -6.56 -2.89 -16.59
C GLU A 103 -5.63 -1.67 -16.63
N LEU A 104 -5.86 -0.67 -15.77
CA LEU A 104 -5.02 0.53 -15.72
C LEU A 104 -3.57 0.21 -15.40
N VAL A 105 -3.33 -0.69 -14.43
CA VAL A 105 -1.95 -1.08 -14.06
C VAL A 105 -1.26 -1.88 -15.16
N GLU A 106 -1.98 -2.78 -15.84
CA GLU A 106 -1.43 -3.51 -16.97
C GLU A 106 -1.09 -2.58 -18.13
N ARG A 107 -1.95 -1.61 -18.43
CA ARG A 107 -1.68 -0.59 -19.46
C ARG A 107 -0.48 0.29 -19.12
N ALA A 108 -0.38 0.74 -17.86
CA ALA A 108 0.69 1.64 -17.44
C ALA A 108 2.04 0.94 -17.27
N THR A 109 2.04 -0.35 -16.92
CA THR A 109 3.26 -1.07 -16.49
C THR A 109 3.61 -2.29 -17.32
N GLY A 110 2.75 -2.68 -18.26
CA GLY A 110 2.91 -3.86 -19.11
C GLY A 110 2.69 -5.20 -18.40
N LYS A 111 2.36 -5.19 -17.10
CA LYS A 111 2.19 -6.40 -16.27
C LYS A 111 1.05 -6.24 -15.26
N PRO A 112 0.39 -7.32 -14.84
CA PRO A 112 -0.61 -7.27 -13.77
C PRO A 112 -0.02 -6.75 -12.47
N LEU A 113 -0.88 -6.34 -11.53
CA LEU A 113 -0.44 -5.95 -10.19
C LEU A 113 0.32 -7.11 -9.53
N SER A 114 1.51 -6.83 -9.00
CA SER A 114 2.36 -7.78 -8.32
C SER A 114 2.92 -7.18 -7.02
N HIS A 115 3.18 -8.03 -6.02
CA HIS A 115 3.85 -7.61 -4.79
C HIS A 115 5.37 -7.46 -4.95
N GLU A 116 5.95 -8.01 -6.02
CA GLU A 116 7.40 -8.08 -6.18
C GLU A 116 8.11 -6.72 -6.22
N PRO A 117 7.60 -5.67 -6.89
CA PRO A 117 8.24 -4.35 -6.87
C PRO A 117 8.33 -3.78 -5.45
N PHE A 118 7.25 -3.95 -4.66
CA PHE A 118 7.23 -3.51 -3.27
C PHE A 118 8.24 -4.28 -2.41
N ILE A 119 8.32 -5.61 -2.57
CA ILE A 119 9.29 -6.42 -1.83
C ILE A 119 10.73 -6.07 -2.22
N ARG A 120 11.02 -5.84 -3.50
CA ARG A 120 12.35 -5.37 -3.95
C ARG A 120 12.69 -4.02 -3.33
N TYR A 121 11.78 -3.05 -3.41
CA TYR A 121 11.94 -1.74 -2.79
C TYR A 121 12.24 -1.84 -1.28
N ALA A 122 11.41 -2.56 -0.54
CA ALA A 122 11.55 -2.68 0.91
C ALA A 122 12.86 -3.39 1.28
N LYS A 123 13.17 -4.52 0.64
CA LYS A 123 14.43 -5.24 0.91
C LYS A 123 15.66 -4.42 0.59
N ALA A 124 15.68 -3.71 -0.53
CA ALA A 124 16.82 -2.86 -0.89
C ALA A 124 17.00 -1.72 0.13
N LYS A 125 15.94 -0.95 0.38
CA LYS A 125 15.98 0.20 1.28
C LYS A 125 16.35 -0.19 2.71
N PHE A 126 15.66 -1.17 3.28
CA PHE A 126 15.89 -1.58 4.66
C PHE A 126 17.14 -2.44 4.82
N GLY A 127 17.53 -3.22 3.79
CA GLY A 127 18.80 -3.94 3.77
C GLY A 127 20.00 -3.00 3.79
N GLU A 128 19.96 -1.91 3.02
CA GLU A 128 20.99 -0.88 3.03
C GLU A 128 21.06 -0.13 4.38
N LEU A 129 19.91 0.35 4.88
CA LEU A 129 19.85 1.16 6.10
C LEU A 129 20.26 0.40 7.37
N TYR A 130 19.97 -0.90 7.43
CA TYR A 130 20.21 -1.73 8.61
C TYR A 130 21.33 -2.77 8.42
N HIS A 131 22.00 -2.77 7.26
CA HIS A 131 23.06 -3.71 6.90
C HIS A 131 22.68 -5.19 7.09
N LEU A 132 21.53 -5.57 6.53
CA LEU A 132 20.96 -6.93 6.61
C LEU A 132 21.39 -7.84 5.46
#